data_AF-A0A2U3L070-F1
#
_entry.id   AF-A0A2U3L070-F1
#
_cell.length_a   1.000
_cell.length_b   1.000
_cell.length_c   1.000
_cell.angle_alpha   90.00
_cell.angle_beta   90.00
_cell.angle_gamma   90.00
#
_symmetry.space_group_name_H-M   'P 1'
#
loop_
_entity.id
_entity.type
_entity.pdbx_description
1 polymer ?
#
loop_
_entity_poly.entity_id
_entity_poly.type
_entity_poly.pdbx_seq_one_letter_code
_entity_poly.pdbx_strand_id
1 'polypeptide(L)' 'MAKVFTITVPPKLGNKRRERTSDPRYVDGQRLLIEAMKYLAQADPVKNRPAIELISEHVRTRFRMSDSPLG' A
#
# COMPACT_ATOMS: atom_id res chain seq x y z
N MET A 1 -40.36 -35.93 4.39
CA MET A 1 -39.34 -35.08 5.04
C MET A 1 -38.56 -34.34 3.95
N ALA A 2 -38.66 -33.01 3.89
CA ALA A 2 -37.95 -32.21 2.88
C ALA A 2 -36.60 -31.74 3.46
N LYS A 3 -35.51 -31.98 2.73
CA LYS A 3 -34.15 -31.57 3.12
C LYS A 3 -33.94 -30.11 2.72
N VAL A 4 -33.90 -29.23 3.71
CA VAL A 4 -33.65 -27.80 3.51
C VAL A 4 -32.15 -27.60 3.27
N PHE A 5 -31.79 -27.20 2.05
CA PHE A 5 -30.43 -26.78 1.73
C PHE A 5 -30.34 -25.26 1.85
N THR A 6 -29.58 -24.77 2.83
CA THR A 6 -29.26 -23.34 2.96
C THR A 6 -28.12 -23.00 2.01
N ILE A 7 -28.41 -22.30 0.92
CA ILE A 7 -27.39 -21.72 0.05
C ILE A 7 -26.87 -20.47 0.75
N THR A 8 -25.61 -20.47 1.18
CA THR A 8 -24.97 -19.27 1.75
C THR A 8 -24.78 -18.24 0.65
N VAL A 9 -25.61 -17.19 0.65
CA VAL A 9 -25.41 -16.05 -0.24
C VAL A 9 -24.23 -15.25 0.30
N PRO A 10 -23.14 -15.06 -0.46
CA PRO A 10 -22.05 -14.20 -0.02
C PRO A 10 -22.62 -12.80 0.24
N PRO A 11 -22.23 -12.13 1.34
CA PRO A 11 -22.73 -10.80 1.62
C PRO A 11 -22.47 -9.93 0.40
N LYS A 12 -23.46 -9.11 0.03
CA LYS A 12 -23.25 -8.01 -0.91
C LYS A 12 -22.30 -7.01 -0.24
N LEU A 13 -21.02 -7.33 -0.19
CA LEU A 13 -19.92 -6.38 -0.11
C LEU A 13 -19.98 -5.60 -1.42
N GLY A 14 -21.02 -4.76 -1.55
CA GLY A 14 -21.13 -3.78 -2.62
C GLY A 14 -19.78 -3.13 -2.68
N ASN A 15 -19.16 -3.19 -3.87
CA ASN A 15 -17.78 -2.86 -4.15
C ASN A 15 -17.37 -1.55 -3.45
N LYS A 16 -17.03 -1.60 -2.16
CA LYS A 16 -16.27 -0.56 -1.49
C LYS A 16 -14.84 -0.78 -1.95
N ARG A 17 -14.62 -0.61 -3.25
CA ARG A 17 -13.38 -0.06 -3.74
C ARG A 17 -13.27 1.22 -2.95
N ARG A 18 -12.39 1.24 -1.92
CA ARG A 18 -12.04 2.48 -1.22
C ARG A 18 -11.89 3.54 -2.30
N GLU A 19 -12.68 4.60 -2.22
CA GLU A 19 -12.55 5.71 -3.15
C GLU A 19 -11.10 6.17 -3.10
N ARG A 20 -10.43 6.05 -4.24
CA ARG A 20 -9.01 6.36 -4.37
C ARG A 20 -8.92 7.88 -4.42
N THR A 21 -8.71 8.51 -3.28
CA THR A 21 -8.43 9.94 -3.25
C THR A 21 -6.99 10.15 -3.72
N SER A 22 -6.81 10.95 -4.77
CA SER A 22 -5.51 11.50 -5.18
C SER A 22 -5.05 12.58 -4.19
N ASP A 23 -5.03 12.23 -2.90
CA ASP A 23 -4.62 13.17 -1.85
C ASP A 23 -3.17 13.56 -2.11
N PRO A 24 -2.86 14.86 -2.34
CA PRO A 24 -1.50 15.33 -2.55
C PRO A 24 -0.54 14.88 -1.44
N ARG A 25 -1.05 14.71 -0.21
CA ARG A 25 -0.29 14.22 0.95
C ARG A 25 0.23 12.80 0.75
N TYR A 26 -0.46 11.99 -0.06
CA TYR A 26 -0.05 10.64 -0.41
C TYR A 26 1.19 10.65 -1.32
N VAL A 27 1.21 11.53 -2.33
CA VAL A 27 2.34 11.70 -3.25
C VAL A 27 3.55 12.31 -2.54
N ASP A 28 3.32 13.33 -1.71
CA ASP A 28 4.37 13.96 -0.92
C ASP A 28 4.96 12.99 0.12
N GLY A 29 4.12 12.18 0.76
CA GLY A 29 4.56 11.13 1.68
C GLY A 29 5.41 10.06 0.97
N GLN A 30 5.05 9.67 -0.26
CA GLN A 30 5.84 8.75 -1.06
C GLN A 30 7.22 9.33 -1.41
N ARG A 31 7.27 10.60 -1.85
CA ARG A 31 8.51 11.30 -2.16
C ARG A 31 9.43 11.38 -0.94
N LEU A 32 8.89 11.76 0.21
CA LEU A 32 9.63 11.87 1.46
C LEU A 32 10.28 10.54 1.86
N LEU A 33 9.55 9.42 1.76
CA LEU A 33 10.08 8.09 2.11
C LEU A 33 11.17 7.63 1.14
N ILE A 34 11.06 7.96 -0.14
CA ILE A 34 12.10 7.68 -1.14
C ILE A 34 13.35 8.51 -0.85
N GLU A 35 13.20 9.80 -0.52
CA GLU A 35 14.33 10.66 -0.15
C GLU A 35 15.02 10.16 1.13
N ALA A 36 14.26 9.72 2.13
CA ALA A 36 14.81 9.13 3.35
C ALA A 36 15.65 7.86 3.04
N MET A 37 15.16 6.97 2.15
CA MET A 37 15.94 5.82 1.71
C MET A 37 17.24 6.21 1.00
N LYS A 38 17.19 7.24 0.12
CA LYS A 38 18.39 7.77 -0.55
C LYS A 38 19.41 8.29 0.46
N TYR A 39 18.96 9.05 1.45
CA TYR A 39 19.81 9.58 2.51
C TYR A 39 20.47 8.44 3.30
N LEU A 40 19.70 7.43 3.72
CA LEU A 40 20.21 6.28 4.45
C LEU A 40 21.25 5.49 3.65
N ALA A 41 21.01 5.31 2.35
CA ALA A 41 21.95 4.63 1.45
C ALA A 41 23.24 5.44 1.22
N GLN A 42 23.16 6.77 1.16
CA GLN A 42 24.33 7.65 1.04
C GLN A 42 25.14 7.72 2.34
N ALA A 43 24.48 7.70 3.49
CA ALA A 43 25.13 7.80 4.79
C ALA A 43 25.93 6.53 5.14
N ASP A 44 25.30 5.36 5.07
CA ASP A 44 25.95 4.06 5.26
C ASP A 44 25.00 2.93 4.82
N PRO A 45 25.19 2.32 3.65
CA PRO A 45 24.26 1.33 3.12
C PRO A 45 24.29 0.00 3.89
N VAL A 46 25.40 -0.33 4.57
CA VAL A 46 25.55 -1.60 5.29
C VAL A 46 24.88 -1.49 6.65
N LYS A 47 25.17 -0.41 7.38
CA LYS A 47 24.59 -0.16 8.71
C LYS A 47 23.09 0.15 8.63
N ASN A 48 22.65 0.85 7.59
CA ASN A 48 21.26 1.30 7.46
C ASN A 48 20.36 0.33 6.68
N ARG A 49 20.90 -0.80 6.22
CA ARG A 49 20.15 -1.83 5.49
C ARG A 49 18.79 -2.20 6.14
N PRO A 50 18.68 -2.50 7.45
CA PRO A 50 17.39 -2.86 8.04
C PRO A 50 16.37 -1.73 8.00
N ALA A 51 16.83 -0.47 8.12
CA ALA A 51 15.95 0.69 8.01
C ALA A 51 15.46 0.90 6.56
N ILE A 52 16.35 0.72 5.58
CA ILE A 52 16.00 0.79 4.16
C ILE A 52 15.01 -0.32 3.80
N GLU A 53 15.22 -1.55 4.29
CA GLU A 53 14.32 -2.68 4.07
C GLU A 53 12.92 -2.39 4.65
N LEU A 54 12.83 -1.93 5.90
CA LEU A 54 11.57 -1.57 6.54
C LEU A 54 10.78 -0.51 5.75
N ILE A 55 11.47 0.56 5.31
CA ILE A 55 10.83 1.62 4.52
C ILE A 55 10.41 1.09 3.15
N SER A 56 11.24 0.25 2.52
CA SER A 56 10.91 -0.35 1.22
C SER A 56 9.67 -1.26 1.29
N GLU A 57 9.50 -2.01 2.37
CA GLU A 57 8.31 -2.84 2.60
C GLU A 57 7.08 -1.98 2.85
N HIS A 58 7.21 -0.94 3.68
CA HIS A 58 6.13 0.02 3.88
C HIS A 58 5.71 0.65 2.55
N VAL A 59 6.68 1.03 1.72
CA VAL A 59 6.39 1.66 0.44
C VAL A 59 5.67 0.68 -0.49
N ARG A 60 6.14 -0.56 -0.62
CA ARG A 60 5.52 -1.58 -1.50
C ARG A 60 4.12 -2.01 -1.05
N THR A 61 3.87 -2.03 0.26
CA THR A 61 2.57 -2.47 0.82
C THR A 61 1.53 -1.35 0.85
N ARG A 62 1.96 -0.11 1.08
CA ARG A 62 1.07 1.05 1.21
C ARG A 62 0.91 1.80 -0.11
N PHE A 63 1.97 1.97 -0.89
CA PHE A 63 1.94 2.55 -2.25
C PHE A 63 1.97 1.42 -3.28
N ARG A 64 0.81 0.98 -3.75
CA ARG A 64 0.75 -0.05 -4.80
C ARG A 64 1.17 0.57 -6.13
N MET A 65 1.91 -0.18 -6.96
CA MET A 65 2.31 0.18 -8.33
C MET A 65 1.15 0.58 -9.27
N SER A 66 -0.11 0.36 -8.86
CA SER A 66 -1.33 0.72 -9.58
C SER A 66 -1.92 2.07 -9.14
N ASP A 67 -1.33 2.73 -8.15
CA ASP A 67 -1.53 4.15 -7.84
C ASP A 67 -0.65 4.97 -8.79
N SER A 68 -0.90 4.84 -10.09
CA SER A 68 -0.36 5.80 -11.05
C SER A 68 -1.13 7.11 -10.87
N PRO A 69 -0.46 8.27 -10.73
CA PRO A 69 -1.13 9.57 -10.63
C PRO A 69 -1.76 10.01 -11.97
N LEU A 70 -1.96 9.10 -12.92
CA LEU A 70 -2.53 9.36 -14.22
C LEU A 70 -4.03 9.11 -14.20
N GLY A 71 -4.74 10.20 -13.90
CA GLY A 71 -6.10 10.50 -14.32
C GLY A 71 -6.18 12.00 -14.51
#